data_AF-A0A1J3JSP2-F1
#
_entry.id   AF-A0A1J3JSP2-F1
#
_cell.length_a   1.000
_cell.length_b   1.000
_cell.length_c   1.000
_cell.angle_alpha   90.00
_cell.angle_beta   90.00
_cell.angle_gamma   90.00
#
_symmetry.space_group_name_H-M   'P 1'
#
loop_
_entity.id
_entity.type
_entity.pdbx_description
1 polymer ?
#
loop_
_entity_poly.entity_id
_entity_poly.type
_entity_poly.pdbx_seq_one_letter_code
_entity_poly.pdbx_strand_id
1 'polypeptide(L)'
;DHYLTNQVVYNANDLADLVAEKKKLQNWFDYYLLKYTRNKEQRPRAKLGFLGLWGKKVDAMDHYTAEIEKLSEKIMVERQRVMKDEKGVMPAAF
;
A
#
# COMPACT_ATOMS: atom_id res chain seq x y z
N ASP A 1 -5.93 -18.38 39.65
CA ASP A 1 -6.52 -17.75 38.45
C ASP A 1 -5.97 -16.36 38.25
N HIS A 2 -5.01 -16.21 37.33
CA HIS A 2 -4.34 -14.94 37.08
C HIS A 2 -4.45 -14.59 35.61
N TYR A 3 -5.41 -13.72 35.33
CA TYR A 3 -5.56 -13.06 34.05
C TYR A 3 -4.45 -12.01 33.87
N LEU A 4 -3.88 -11.93 32.66
CA LEU A 4 -2.81 -10.98 32.32
C LEU A 4 -3.35 -9.82 31.47
N THR A 5 -3.76 -10.08 30.23
CA THR A 5 -4.30 -9.09 29.29
C THR A 5 -5.22 -9.77 28.27
N ASN A 6 -6.07 -9.00 27.59
CA ASN A 6 -6.78 -9.44 26.40
C ASN A 6 -6.51 -8.48 25.24
N GLN A 7 -6.52 -9.01 24.03
CA GLN A 7 -6.48 -8.22 22.81
C GLN A 7 -7.76 -8.45 22.02
N VAL A 8 -8.63 -7.44 22.00
CA VAL A 8 -9.88 -7.47 21.24
C VAL A 8 -9.59 -7.38 19.74
N VAL A 9 -10.32 -8.17 18.95
CA VAL A 9 -10.19 -8.21 17.49
C VAL A 9 -11.04 -7.10 16.86
N TYR A 10 -10.46 -6.38 15.91
CA TYR A 10 -11.14 -5.35 15.11
C TYR A 10 -11.30 -5.79 13.66
N ASN A 11 -12.43 -5.47 13.04
CA ASN A 11 -12.62 -5.59 11.61
C ASN A 11 -11.77 -4.55 10.89
N ALA A 12 -10.65 -5.00 10.34
CA ALA A 12 -9.68 -4.18 9.62
C ALA A 12 -9.48 -4.67 8.18
N ASN A 13 -10.49 -5.28 7.56
CA ASN A 13 -10.39 -5.86 6.22
C ASN A 13 -10.03 -4.80 5.16
N ASP A 14 -10.74 -3.68 5.12
CA ASP A 14 -10.47 -2.57 4.20
C ASP A 14 -9.05 -2.01 4.39
N LEU A 15 -8.61 -1.89 5.64
CA LEU A 15 -7.26 -1.46 5.98
C LEU A 15 -6.22 -2.48 5.50
N ALA A 16 -6.48 -3.78 5.65
CA ALA A 16 -5.60 -4.85 5.20
C ALA A 16 -5.45 -4.86 3.68
N ASP A 17 -6.55 -4.63 2.94
CA ASP A 17 -6.55 -4.54 1.48
C ASP A 17 -5.73 -3.35 0.98
N LEU A 18 -5.91 -2.17 1.57
CA LEU A 18 -5.10 -0.98 1.25
C LEU A 18 -3.60 -1.20 1.52
N VAL A 19 -3.27 -1.85 2.65
CA VAL A 19 -1.87 -2.19 2.98
C VAL A 19 -1.30 -3.21 1.99
N ALA A 20 -2.09 -4.20 1.56
CA ALA A 20 -1.68 -5.16 0.54
C ALA A 20 -1.44 -4.50 -0.82
N GLU A 21 -2.30 -3.55 -1.23
CA GLU A 21 -2.12 -2.77 -2.45
C GLU A 21 -0.85 -1.92 -2.39
N LYS A 22 -0.61 -1.20 -1.28
CA LYS A 22 0.63 -0.45 -1.07
C LYS A 22 1.88 -1.33 -1.21
N LYS A 23 1.86 -2.56 -0.66
CA LYS A 23 2.96 -3.53 -0.82
C LYS A 23 3.18 -3.92 -2.29
N LYS A 24 2.12 -4.13 -3.07
CA LYS A 24 2.24 -4.44 -4.50
C LYS A 24 2.88 -3.29 -5.28
N LEU A 25 2.50 -2.04 -4.99
CA LEU A 25 3.12 -0.88 -5.63
C LEU A 25 4.58 -0.69 -5.21
N GLN A 26 4.91 -0.96 -3.94
CA GLN A 26 6.30 -0.95 -3.49
C GLN A 26 7.14 -1.96 -4.27
N ASN A 27 6.63 -3.17 -4.51
CA ASN A 27 7.33 -4.18 -5.33
C ASN A 27 7.58 -3.68 -6.76
N TRP A 28 6.62 -2.97 -7.36
CA TRP A 28 6.80 -2.34 -8.67
C TRP A 28 7.85 -1.22 -8.63
N PHE A 29 7.82 -0.36 -7.63
CA PHE A 29 8.83 0.66 -7.42
C PHE A 29 10.22 0.03 -7.30
N ASP A 30 10.38 -1.00 -6.48
CA ASP A 30 11.64 -1.70 -6.27
C ASP A 30 12.14 -2.35 -7.58
N TYR A 31 11.25 -2.92 -8.39
CA TYR A 31 11.58 -3.43 -9.72
C TYR A 31 12.18 -2.34 -10.63
N TYR A 32 11.56 -1.16 -10.68
CA TYR A 32 12.06 -0.05 -11.48
C TYR A 32 13.35 0.55 -10.92
N LEU A 33 13.48 0.60 -9.59
CA LEU A 33 14.70 1.03 -8.91
C LEU A 33 15.86 0.09 -9.25
N LEU A 34 15.68 -1.24 -9.15
CA LEU A 34 16.69 -2.23 -9.51
C LEU A 34 17.08 -2.15 -11.00
N LYS A 35 16.11 -1.88 -11.87
CA LYS A 35 16.36 -1.67 -13.31
C LYS A 35 17.24 -0.44 -13.55
N TYR A 36 17.00 0.64 -12.81
CA TYR A 36 17.80 1.88 -12.87
C TYR A 36 19.19 1.71 -12.25
N THR A 37 19.32 1.02 -11.11
CA THR A 37 20.64 0.81 -10.49
C THR A 37 21.56 -0.02 -11.40
N ARG A 38 21.00 -0.95 -12.17
CA ARG A 38 21.74 -1.74 -13.16
C ARG A 38 22.19 -0.93 -14.37
N ASN A 39 21.38 0.00 -14.87
CA ASN A 39 21.74 0.90 -15.95
C ASN A 39 21.30 2.32 -15.65
N LYS A 40 22.25 3.13 -15.18
CA LYS A 40 22.02 4.50 -14.70
C LYS A 40 21.92 5.53 -15.81
N GLU A 41 22.17 5.16 -17.07
CA GLU A 41 22.21 6.10 -18.18
C GLU A 41 20.84 6.74 -18.47
N GLN A 42 19.74 6.03 -18.19
CA GLN A 42 18.39 6.52 -18.47
C GLN A 42 17.42 6.16 -17.34
N ARG A 43 16.65 7.15 -16.89
CA ARG A 43 15.54 6.90 -15.97
C ARG A 43 14.49 6.00 -16.63
N PRO A 44 14.01 4.94 -15.94
CA PRO A 44 13.04 4.03 -16.51
C PRO A 44 11.69 4.73 -16.69
N ARG A 45 11.20 4.73 -17.94
CA ARG A 45 9.87 5.23 -18.27
C ARG A 45 8.89 4.07 -18.43
N ALA A 46 7.72 4.20 -17.83
CA ALA A 46 6.61 3.27 -18.01
C ALA A 46 5.54 3.90 -18.89
N LYS A 47 4.84 3.06 -19.67
CA LYS A 47 3.58 3.47 -20.32
C LYS A 47 2.43 3.04 -19.43
N LEU A 48 1.44 3.91 -19.25
CA LEU A 48 0.30 3.68 -18.35
C LEU A 48 -0.83 2.83 -18.93
N GLY A 49 -0.77 2.44 -20.20
CA GLY A 49 -1.84 1.64 -20.83
C GLY A 49 -1.68 0.14 -20.61
N PHE A 50 -2.53 -0.64 -21.31
CA PHE A 50 -2.62 -2.10 -21.16
C PHE A 50 -1.25 -2.79 -21.24
N LEU A 51 -0.84 -3.44 -20.15
CA LEU A 51 0.45 -4.14 -19.98
C LEU A 51 1.69 -3.30 -20.36
N GLY A 52 1.59 -1.97 -20.32
CA GLY A 52 2.68 -1.08 -20.75
C GLY A 52 2.90 -1.03 -22.27
N LEU A 53 1.94 -1.50 -23.07
CA LEU A 53 2.06 -1.51 -24.54
C LEU A 53 1.65 -0.15 -25.16
N TRP A 54 0.68 0.56 -24.57
CA TRP A 54 0.03 1.77 -25.12
C TRP A 54 0.00 2.89 -24.07
N GLY A 55 -0.26 4.13 -24.48
CA GLY A 55 -0.50 5.25 -23.56
C GLY A 55 0.70 6.16 -23.27
N LYS A 56 0.48 7.16 -22.40
CA LYS A 56 1.45 8.20 -22.06
C LYS A 56 2.69 7.60 -21.39
N LYS A 57 3.87 7.99 -21.87
CA LYS A 57 5.14 7.68 -21.21
C LYS A 57 5.31 8.61 -20.01
N VAL A 58 5.43 8.04 -18.83
CA VAL A 58 5.71 8.75 -17.59
C VAL A 58 6.97 8.18 -16.94
N ASP A 59 7.59 8.96 -16.05
CA ASP A 59 8.64 8.44 -15.19
C ASP A 59 8.05 7.38 -14.26
N ALA A 60 8.56 6.15 -14.33
CA ALA A 60 7.99 5.04 -13.57
C ALA A 60 8.18 5.27 -12.05
N MET A 61 9.36 5.73 -11.64
CA MET A 61 9.66 5.90 -10.23
C MET A 61 8.78 6.99 -9.61
N ASP A 62 8.71 8.16 -10.24
CA ASP A 62 7.90 9.28 -9.73
C ASP A 62 6.40 8.91 -9.70
N HIS A 63 5.94 8.12 -10.69
CA HIS A 63 4.55 7.66 -10.73
C HIS A 63 4.21 6.73 -9.55
N TYR A 64 5.01 5.67 -9.34
CA TYR A 64 4.76 4.74 -8.23
C TYR A 64 4.95 5.41 -6.87
N THR A 65 5.91 6.33 -6.72
CA THR A 65 6.06 7.12 -5.49
C THR A 65 4.80 7.92 -5.18
N ALA A 66 4.23 8.62 -6.16
CA ALA A 66 3.01 9.39 -5.97
C ALA A 66 1.78 8.50 -5.64
N GLU A 67 1.69 7.29 -6.21
CA GLU A 67 0.62 6.35 -5.87
C GLU A 67 0.77 5.77 -4.46
N ILE A 68 2.01 5.44 -4.05
CA ILE A 68 2.32 4.97 -2.70
C ILE A 68 1.97 6.04 -1.66
N GLU A 69 2.27 7.31 -1.92
CA GLU A 69 1.91 8.43 -1.05
C GLU A 69 0.38 8.56 -0.88
N LYS A 70 -0.37 8.55 -2.00
CA LYS A 70 -1.84 8.58 -1.96
C LYS A 70 -2.44 7.42 -1.18
N LEU A 71 -1.91 6.21 -1.35
CA LEU A 71 -2.34 5.05 -0.57
C LEU A 71 -1.97 5.18 0.90
N SER A 72 -0.81 5.76 1.21
CA SER A 72 -0.39 6.00 2.59
C SER A 72 -1.33 6.94 3.32
N GLU A 73 -1.80 8.01 2.66
CA GLU A 73 -2.82 8.91 3.22
C GLU A 73 -4.14 8.18 3.48
N LYS A 74 -4.63 7.40 2.51
CA LYS A 74 -5.85 6.58 2.67
C LYS A 74 -5.74 5.59 3.82
N ILE A 75 -4.60 4.90 3.95
CA ILE A 75 -4.33 3.97 5.06
C ILE A 75 -4.39 4.70 6.40
N MET A 76 -3.82 5.91 6.49
CA MET A 76 -3.86 6.69 7.73
C MET A 76 -5.30 7.07 8.12
N VAL A 77 -6.11 7.51 7.15
CA VAL A 77 -7.51 7.84 7.37
C VAL A 77 -8.30 6.61 7.81
N GLU A 78 -8.13 5.48 7.12
CA GLU A 78 -8.85 4.25 7.44
C GLU A 78 -8.42 3.68 8.80
N ARG A 79 -7.13 3.75 9.13
CA ARG A 79 -6.64 3.38 10.46
C ARG A 79 -7.30 4.20 11.58
N GLN A 80 -7.44 5.50 11.39
CA GLN A 80 -8.14 6.37 12.35
C GLN A 80 -9.63 6.02 12.45
N ARG A 81 -10.26 5.64 11.35
CA ARG A 81 -11.65 5.20 11.33
C ARG A 81 -11.83 3.88 12.10
N VAL A 82 -11.02 2.86 11.82
CA VAL A 82 -11.08 1.56 12.50
C VAL A 82 -10.86 1.69 14.02
N MET A 83 -9.98 2.60 14.45
CA MET A 83 -9.75 2.83 15.89
C MET A 83 -10.91 3.56 16.60
N LYS A 84 -11.75 4.30 15.87
CA LYS A 84 -12.88 5.06 16.41
C LYS A 84 -14.21 4.36 16.25
N ASP A 85 -14.31 3.40 15.33
CA ASP A 85 -15.56 2.72 15.02
C ASP A 85 -15.82 1.57 16.00
N GLU A 86 -16.72 1.82 16.94
CA GLU A 86 -17.20 0.80 17.89
C GLU A 86 -17.87 -0.39 17.18
N LYS A 87 -18.44 -0.18 15.97
CA LYS A 87 -19.06 -1.26 15.18
C LYS A 87 -18.02 -2.19 14.55
N GLY A 88 -16.77 -1.75 14.48
CA GLY A 88 -15.65 -2.56 14.01
C GLY A 88 -15.18 -3.58 15.04
N VAL A 89 -15.63 -3.52 16.30
CA VAL A 89 -15.23 -4.46 17.35
C VAL A 89 -15.89 -5.83 17.13
N MET A 90 -15.07 -6.86 16.95
CA MET A 90 -15.54 -8.23 16.77
C MET A 90 -15.72 -8.90 18.13
N PRO A 91 -16.70 -9.84 18.28
CA PRO A 91 -16.89 -10.60 19.52
C PRO A 91 -15.82 -11.72 19.65
N ALA A 92 -14.55 -11.34 19.63
CA ALA A 92 -13.39 -12.23 19.74
C ALA A 92 -12.21 -11.50 20.40
N ALA A 93 -11.41 -12.23 21.19
CA ALA A 93 -10.20 -11.71 21.79
C ALA A 93 -9.14 -12.82 21.95
N PHE A 94 -7.87 -12.41 21.98
CA PHE A 94 -6.72 -13.24 22.33
C PHE A 94 -6.27 -12.98 23.76
#